data_AF-A0A3B9BR35-F1
#
_entry.id   AF-A0A3B9BR35-F1
#
_cell.length_a   1.000
_cell.length_b   1.000
_cell.length_c   1.000
_cell.angle_alpha   90.00
_cell.angle_beta   90.00
_cell.angle_gamma   90.00
#
_symmetry.space_group_name_H-M   'P 1'
#
loop_
_entity.id
_entity.type
_entity.pdbx_description
1 polymer ?
#
loop_
_entity_poly.entity_id
_entity_poly.type
_entity_poly.pdbx_seq_one_letter_code
_entity_poly.pdbx_strand_id
1 'polypeptide(L)'
;TVQSSDAKKVITVRTTAFAATGEGGSAAVETVAAADNPGLSEYVEDRVSESERPQLTSAKRIISGGRGMQSADNFPMIEKIADKLGAAVGASRAAVDAGFAPNDMQVGQTGKVV
;
A
#
# COMPACT_ATOMS: atom_id res chain seq x y z
N THR A 1 -5.59 6.67 -25.67
CA THR A 1 -5.79 7.60 -24.54
C THR A 1 -7.28 7.68 -24.27
N VAL A 2 -7.69 7.72 -23.00
CA VAL A 2 -9.11 7.88 -22.63
C VAL A 2 -9.42 9.37 -22.58
N GLN A 3 -10.55 9.78 -23.16
CA GLN A 3 -11.04 11.16 -23.15
C GLN A 3 -12.43 11.17 -22.52
N SER A 4 -12.72 12.20 -21.72
CA SER A 4 -14.06 12.44 -21.17
C SER A 4 -14.47 13.88 -21.47
N SER A 5 -15.74 14.08 -21.84
CA SER A 5 -16.36 15.39 -22.10
C SER A 5 -17.17 15.94 -20.92
N ASP A 6 -17.31 15.18 -19.83
CA ASP A 6 -18.04 15.59 -18.62
C ASP A 6 -17.54 16.92 -18.02
N ALA A 7 -18.43 17.75 -17.49
CA ALA A 7 -18.03 19.01 -16.88
C ALA A 7 -17.16 18.83 -15.62
N LYS A 8 -17.34 17.73 -14.88
CA LYS A 8 -16.55 17.40 -13.68
C LYS A 8 -15.84 16.07 -13.88
N LYS A 9 -14.55 16.01 -13.51
CA LYS A 9 -13.72 14.80 -13.65
C LYS A 9 -13.43 14.22 -12.27
N VAL A 10 -13.87 12.98 -12.05
CA VAL A 10 -13.50 12.19 -10.87
C VAL A 10 -12.44 11.21 -11.31
N ILE A 11 -11.23 11.37 -10.78
CA ILE A 11 -10.07 10.55 -11.15
C ILE A 11 -9.37 10.05 -9.89
N THR A 12 -8.93 8.80 -9.92
CA THR A 12 -7.98 8.25 -8.94
C THR A 12 -6.62 8.13 -9.61
N VAL A 13 -5.57 8.62 -8.95
CA VAL A 13 -4.21 8.58 -9.50
C VAL A 13 -3.41 7.48 -8.83
N ARG A 14 -2.70 6.67 -9.63
CA ARG A 14 -1.75 5.68 -9.11
C ARG A 14 -0.55 6.41 -8.50
N THR A 15 -0.28 6.19 -7.22
CA THR A 15 0.75 6.91 -6.44
C THR A 15 2.16 6.76 -7.01
N THR A 16 2.48 5.61 -7.62
CA THR A 16 3.80 5.35 -8.22
C THR A 16 3.96 5.85 -9.65
N ALA A 17 2.89 6.34 -10.28
CA ALA A 17 2.93 6.76 -11.69
C ALA A 17 3.53 8.15 -11.90
N PHE A 18 3.68 8.95 -10.84
CA PHE A 18 4.18 10.31 -10.88
C PHE A 18 5.19 10.54 -9.75
N ALA A 19 6.17 11.40 -10.00
CA ALA A 19 7.08 11.84 -8.95
C ALA A 19 6.34 12.70 -7.92
N ALA A 20 6.77 12.61 -6.65
CA ALA A 20 6.29 13.51 -5.61
C ALA A 20 6.60 14.97 -5.98
N THR A 21 5.69 15.88 -5.60
CA THR A 21 5.93 17.31 -5.73
C THR A 21 7.00 17.77 -4.74
N GLY A 22 7.69 18.87 -5.04
CA GLY A 22 8.62 19.48 -4.10
C GLY A 22 7.92 20.02 -2.85
N GLU A 23 8.70 20.26 -1.80
CA GLU A 23 8.23 20.94 -0.59
C GLU A 23 8.11 22.46 -0.82
N GLY A 24 7.10 23.09 -0.23
CA GLY A 24 6.85 24.53 -0.32
C GLY A 24 5.50 24.91 -0.95
N GLY A 25 5.26 26.21 -1.07
CA GLY A 25 4.00 26.79 -1.54
C GLY A 25 3.11 27.29 -0.40
N SER A 26 2.31 28.32 -0.66
CA SER A 26 1.31 28.83 0.26
C SER A 26 -0.07 28.74 -0.38
N ALA A 27 -1.00 28.05 0.29
CA ALA A 27 -2.41 28.03 -0.07
C ALA A 27 -3.23 28.53 1.12
N ALA A 28 -4.32 29.24 0.84
CA ALA A 28 -5.28 29.61 1.87
C ALA A 28 -5.98 28.35 2.40
N VAL A 29 -6.10 28.24 3.72
CA VAL A 29 -6.88 27.19 4.36
C VAL A 29 -8.29 27.72 4.60
N GLU A 30 -9.27 27.09 3.98
CA GLU A 30 -10.68 27.44 4.12
C GLU A 30 -11.43 26.30 4.83
N THR A 31 -12.33 26.65 5.74
CA THR A 31 -13.21 25.67 6.37
C THR A 31 -14.38 25.37 5.46
N VAL A 32 -14.61 24.09 5.19
CA VAL A 32 -15.73 23.62 4.37
C VAL A 32 -16.68 22.82 5.24
N ALA A 33 -17.98 23.07 5.12
CA ALA A 33 -18.99 22.29 5.84
C ALA A 33 -19.01 20.84 5.32
N ALA A 34 -19.04 19.88 6.24
CA ALA A 34 -19.27 18.49 5.90
C ALA A 34 -20.74 18.28 5.52
N ALA A 35 -20.99 17.34 4.62
CA ALA A 35 -22.35 16.86 4.38
C ALA A 35 -22.86 16.07 5.60
N ASP A 36 -24.18 15.96 5.75
CA ASP A 36 -24.80 15.15 6.80
C ASP A 36 -24.32 13.69 6.72
N ASN A 37 -24.06 13.08 7.87
CA ASN A 37 -23.66 11.68 7.94
C ASN A 37 -24.88 10.78 7.67
N PRO A 38 -24.87 9.95 6.60
CA PRO A 38 -25.98 9.05 6.31
C PRO A 38 -26.10 7.88 7.31
N GLY A 39 -25.16 7.72 8.25
CA GLY A 39 -25.22 6.71 9.31
C GLY A 39 -25.03 5.27 8.83
N LEU A 40 -24.48 5.08 7.62
CA LEU A 40 -24.34 3.76 6.98
C LEU A 40 -23.10 2.98 7.47
N SER A 41 -22.10 3.67 8.00
CA SER A 41 -20.86 3.07 8.50
C SER A 41 -20.31 3.89 9.65
N GLU A 42 -19.72 3.23 10.63
CA GLU A 42 -19.03 3.84 11.75
C GLU A 42 -17.57 3.36 11.80
N TYR A 43 -16.66 4.27 12.10
CA TYR A 43 -15.28 3.92 12.41
C TYR A 43 -15.23 3.33 13.82
N VAL A 44 -14.79 2.08 13.95
CA VAL A 44 -14.71 1.38 15.25
C VAL A 44 -13.28 1.44 15.79
N GLU A 45 -12.33 0.90 15.05
CA GLU A 45 -10.92 0.89 15.40
C GLU A 45 -10.05 0.70 14.14
N ASP A 46 -8.78 1.12 14.23
CA ASP A 46 -7.75 0.81 13.25
C ASP A 46 -6.74 -0.14 13.89
N ARG A 47 -6.60 -1.34 13.34
CA ARG A 47 -5.57 -2.32 13.73
C ARG A 47 -4.41 -2.23 12.76
N VAL A 48 -3.68 -1.12 12.84
CA VAL A 48 -2.46 -0.94 12.06
C VAL A 48 -1.45 -1.99 12.53
N SER A 49 -0.99 -2.83 11.61
CA SER A 49 0.09 -3.76 11.89
C SER A 49 1.37 -2.95 12.11
N GLU A 50 1.76 -2.76 13.37
CA GLU A 50 3.02 -2.12 13.71
C GLU A 50 4.18 -2.99 13.20
N SER A 51 4.95 -2.43 12.28
CA SER A 51 6.20 -3.03 11.81
C SER A 51 7.28 -1.98 11.86
N GLU A 52 8.44 -2.34 12.42
CA GLU A 52 9.65 -1.50 12.32
C GLU A 52 10.17 -1.42 10.87
N ARG A 53 9.62 -2.22 9.96
CA ARG A 53 10.05 -2.29 8.57
C ARG A 53 9.36 -1.20 7.73
N PRO A 54 10.04 -0.67 6.70
CA PRO A 54 9.44 0.31 5.80
C PRO A 54 8.13 -0.22 5.20
N GLN A 55 7.12 0.64 5.08
CA GLN A 55 5.89 0.27 4.38
C GLN A 55 6.19 -0.08 2.93
N LEU A 56 5.52 -1.12 2.41
CA LEU A 56 5.69 -1.62 1.05
C LEU A 56 5.59 -0.50 -0.01
N THR A 57 4.66 0.43 0.15
CA THR A 57 4.39 1.53 -0.80
C THR A 57 5.43 2.65 -0.79
N SER A 58 6.26 2.75 0.25
CA SER A 58 7.31 3.79 0.39
C SER A 58 8.73 3.22 0.38
N ALA A 59 8.86 1.90 0.35
CA ALA A 59 10.15 1.23 0.39
C ALA A 59 10.91 1.35 -0.93
N LYS A 60 12.18 1.80 -0.86
CA LYS A 60 13.08 1.84 -2.03
C LYS A 60 13.50 0.46 -2.53
N ARG A 61 13.48 -0.53 -1.64
CA ARG A 61 13.91 -1.90 -1.89
C ARG A 61 12.88 -2.83 -1.28
N ILE A 62 12.53 -3.89 -2.02
CA ILE A 62 11.51 -4.85 -1.61
C ILE A 62 12.02 -6.25 -1.90
N ILE A 63 11.97 -7.11 -0.88
CA ILE A 63 12.29 -8.53 -1.01
C ILE A 63 10.98 -9.30 -0.91
N SER A 64 10.57 -9.96 -2.00
CA SER A 64 9.26 -10.61 -2.08
C SER A 64 9.34 -12.13 -2.08
N GLY A 65 8.52 -12.77 -1.24
CA GLY A 65 8.34 -14.21 -1.17
C GLY A 65 7.19 -14.72 -2.04
N GLY A 66 7.39 -15.86 -2.69
CA GLY A 66 6.37 -16.51 -3.53
C GLY A 66 5.93 -17.86 -3.00
N ARG A 67 5.13 -18.60 -3.79
CA ARG A 67 4.80 -20.01 -3.51
C ARG A 67 6.05 -20.90 -3.37
N GLY A 68 7.15 -20.51 -4.00
CA GLY A 68 8.46 -21.18 -3.87
C GLY A 68 9.03 -21.18 -2.45
N MET A 69 8.48 -20.38 -1.52
CA MET A 69 8.85 -20.46 -0.10
C MET A 69 8.34 -21.74 0.57
N GLN A 70 7.37 -22.45 -0.03
CA GLN A 70 6.80 -23.73 0.41
C GLN A 70 6.10 -23.74 1.80
N SER A 71 6.48 -22.86 2.73
CA SER A 71 5.87 -22.69 4.04
C SER A 71 6.08 -21.27 4.57
N ALA A 72 5.28 -20.89 5.58
CA ALA A 72 5.48 -19.66 6.35
C ALA A 72 6.82 -19.68 7.11
N ASP A 73 7.29 -20.85 7.56
CA ASP A 73 8.53 -20.99 8.34
C ASP A 73 9.79 -20.61 7.56
N ASN A 74 9.71 -20.55 6.22
CA ASN A 74 10.81 -20.12 5.37
C ASN A 74 10.82 -18.60 5.13
N PHE A 75 9.72 -17.87 5.38
CA PHE A 75 9.68 -16.40 5.26
C PHE A 75 10.72 -15.66 6.12
N PRO A 76 11.08 -16.13 7.33
CA PRO A 76 12.20 -15.56 8.09
C PRO A 76 13.53 -15.48 7.32
N MET A 77 13.74 -16.29 6.28
CA MET A 77 14.95 -16.21 5.44
C MET A 77 14.98 -14.91 4.61
N ILE A 78 13.84 -14.54 4.01
CA ILE A 78 13.74 -13.31 3.22
C ILE A 78 13.68 -12.07 4.11
N GLU A 79 13.09 -12.19 5.31
CA GLU A 79 13.10 -11.13 6.31
C GLU A 79 14.53 -10.76 6.73
N LYS A 80 15.39 -11.75 7.00
CA LYS A 80 16.80 -11.50 7.35
C LYS A 80 17.57 -10.76 6.25
N ILE A 81 17.24 -11.01 4.98
CA ILE A 81 17.83 -10.28 3.85
C ILE A 81 17.28 -8.86 3.81
N ALA A 82 15.97 -8.70 4.00
CA ALA A 82 15.30 -7.41 4.00
C ALA A 82 15.84 -6.50 5.12
N ASP A 83 16.05 -7.04 6.32
CA ASP A 83 16.59 -6.31 7.47
C ASP A 83 18.01 -5.79 7.17
N LYS A 84 18.87 -6.63 6.58
CA LYS A 84 20.23 -6.21 6.17
C LYS A 84 20.23 -5.13 5.08
N LEU A 85 19.18 -5.09 4.26
CA LEU A 85 19.04 -4.14 3.17
C LEU A 85 18.13 -2.95 3.52
N GLY A 86 17.59 -2.86 4.73
CA GLY A 86 16.55 -1.88 5.07
C GLY A 86 15.42 -1.86 4.04
N ALA A 87 14.99 -3.05 3.61
CA ALA A 87 13.98 -3.25 2.58
C ALA A 87 12.63 -3.64 3.21
N ALA A 88 11.54 -3.39 2.49
CA ALA A 88 10.24 -3.98 2.85
C ALA A 88 10.16 -5.44 2.42
N VAL A 89 9.25 -6.19 3.04
CA VAL A 89 8.96 -7.58 2.69
C VAL A 89 7.63 -7.65 1.98
N GLY A 90 7.62 -8.25 0.80
CA GLY A 90 6.41 -8.48 0.00
C GLY A 90 6.08 -9.96 -0.15
N ALA A 91 4.88 -10.24 -0.65
CA ALA A 91 4.40 -11.58 -0.95
C ALA A 91 3.61 -11.60 -2.26
N SER A 92 3.75 -12.68 -3.04
CA SER A 92 2.85 -12.92 -4.17
C SER A 92 1.47 -13.35 -3.68
N ARG A 93 0.43 -13.17 -4.51
CA ARG A 93 -0.91 -13.73 -4.25
C ARG A 93 -0.88 -15.21 -3.90
N ALA A 94 -0.07 -16.01 -4.61
CA ALA A 94 0.03 -17.44 -4.38
C ALA A 94 0.62 -17.83 -3.01
N ALA A 95 1.39 -16.94 -2.38
CA ALA A 95 1.92 -17.13 -1.02
C ALA A 95 0.88 -16.73 0.03
N VAL A 96 0.12 -15.66 -0.24
CA VAL A 96 -0.99 -15.20 0.62
C VAL A 96 -2.12 -16.22 0.64
N ASP A 97 -2.56 -16.68 -0.53
CA ASP A 97 -3.61 -17.70 -0.68
C ASP A 97 -3.19 -19.04 -0.02
N ALA A 98 -1.89 -19.31 0.11
CA ALA A 98 -1.35 -20.49 0.78
C ALA A 98 -1.11 -20.30 2.30
N GLY A 99 -1.40 -19.12 2.84
CA GLY A 99 -1.21 -18.81 4.27
C GLY A 99 0.24 -18.58 4.68
N PHE A 100 1.16 -18.36 3.74
CA PHE A 100 2.58 -18.14 4.04
C PHE A 100 2.88 -16.71 4.50
N ALA A 101 2.03 -15.76 4.10
CA ALA A 101 2.18 -14.34 4.41
C ALA A 101 0.80 -13.67 4.51
N PRO A 102 0.66 -12.58 5.31
CA PRO A 102 -0.58 -11.82 5.40
C PRO A 102 -0.90 -11.10 4.09
N ASN A 103 -2.20 -10.82 3.86
CA ASN A 103 -2.67 -10.10 2.67
C ASN A 103 -2.06 -8.69 2.56
N ASP A 104 -1.70 -8.08 3.69
CA ASP A 104 -1.01 -6.80 3.71
C ASP A 104 0.37 -6.81 3.05
N MET A 105 1.01 -7.96 2.97
CA MET A 105 2.28 -8.09 2.26
C MET A 105 2.08 -8.32 0.75
N GLN A 106 0.85 -8.49 0.28
CA GLN A 106 0.59 -8.84 -1.12
C GLN A 106 1.03 -7.71 -2.07
N VAL A 107 1.86 -8.06 -3.05
CA VAL A 107 2.29 -7.18 -4.14
C VAL A 107 1.65 -7.65 -5.45
N GLY A 108 1.08 -6.71 -6.21
CA GLY A 108 0.50 -6.98 -7.54
C GLY A 108 -0.76 -6.16 -7.81
N GLN A 109 -1.46 -6.47 -8.91
CA GLN A 109 -2.65 -5.70 -9.34
C GLN A 109 -3.77 -5.63 -8.29
N THR A 110 -3.94 -6.68 -7.50
CA THR A 110 -4.94 -6.76 -6.42
C THR A 110 -4.35 -6.53 -5.03
N GLY A 111 -3.06 -6.24 -4.93
CA GLY A 111 -2.36 -5.95 -3.69
C GLY A 111 -1.83 -4.52 -3.66
N LYS A 112 -0.75 -4.29 -2.90
CA LYS A 112 -0.04 -3.02 -2.91
C LYS A 112 0.75 -2.88 -4.21
N VAL A 113 0.58 -1.74 -4.87
CA VAL A 113 1.39 -1.36 -6.03
C VAL A 113 2.61 -0.64 -5.50
N VAL A 114 3.78 -1.18 -5.81
CA VAL A 114 5.09 -0.76 -5.29
C VAL A 114 6.08 -0.57 -6.44
#